data_AF-A0A1L9VLX8-F1
#
_entry.id   AF-A0A1L9VLX8-F1
#
_cell.length_a   1.000
_cell.length_b   1.000
_cell.length_c   1.000
_cell.angle_alpha   90.00
_cell.angle_beta   90.00
_cell.angle_gamma   90.00
#
_symmetry.space_group_name_H-M   'P 1'
#
loop_
_entity.id
_entity.type
_entity.pdbx_description
1 polymer ?
#
loop_
_entity_poly.entity_id
_entity_poly.type
_entity_poly.pdbx_seq_one_letter_code
_entity_poly.pdbx_strand_id
1 'polypeptide(L)'
;MLALSYTSGITSRPKGVLYIHRSAYLAAMGNVVESQPNQSPNRCGYLWILPMFHTIGWTSPWAIKAVRGTHYCLRKVDYPHLWHLLRTEPITHFCAAPAVNTLLRCAKEAVQLARPVRVTVLASPPSAVLFEQMTCLNLHPVHVYGLTETYRPVGMEYHLPEWNTLPTAEKCTKLARQGHGVITGLPVRVIKPVS
;
A
#
# COMPACT_ATOMS: atom_id res chain seq x y z
N MET A 1 -22.77 -12.22 -3.56
CA MET A 1 -21.33 -12.31 -3.88
C MET A 1 -20.90 -10.97 -4.45
N LEU A 2 -19.83 -10.35 -3.96
CA LEU A 2 -19.37 -9.06 -4.47
C LEU A 2 -18.25 -9.22 -5.51
N ALA A 3 -17.26 -10.08 -5.21
CA ALA A 3 -16.17 -10.36 -6.13
C ALA A 3 -15.43 -11.68 -5.77
N LEU A 4 -14.60 -12.16 -6.68
CA LEU A 4 -13.83 -13.40 -6.53
C LEU A 4 -12.40 -13.19 -7.07
N SER A 5 -11.39 -13.45 -6.24
CA SER A 5 -9.99 -13.45 -6.65
C SER A 5 -9.40 -14.84 -6.55
N TYR A 6 -8.45 -15.19 -7.42
CA TYR A 6 -7.76 -16.47 -7.35
C TYR A 6 -6.33 -16.30 -6.88
N THR A 7 -5.89 -17.17 -5.98
CA THR A 7 -4.51 -17.28 -5.51
C THR A 7 -3.95 -18.61 -6.00
N SER A 8 -2.83 -18.58 -6.73
CA SER A 8 -2.24 -19.81 -7.29
C SER A 8 -1.23 -20.48 -6.37
N GLY A 9 -0.66 -19.77 -5.39
CA GLY A 9 0.32 -20.30 -4.43
C GLY A 9 1.36 -21.25 -5.03
N ILE A 10 1.94 -22.11 -4.20
CA ILE A 10 2.86 -23.19 -4.61
C ILE A 10 2.11 -24.52 -4.84
N THR A 11 0.85 -24.63 -4.41
CA THR A 11 0.06 -25.87 -4.50
C THR A 11 -0.84 -25.85 -5.75
N SER A 12 -0.25 -26.18 -6.89
CA SER A 12 -0.88 -26.51 -8.19
C SER A 12 -2.13 -25.70 -8.60
N ARG A 13 -3.33 -26.04 -8.12
CA ARG A 13 -4.60 -25.46 -8.59
C ARG A 13 -4.90 -24.12 -7.90
N PRO A 14 -5.23 -23.07 -8.67
CA PRO A 14 -5.68 -21.80 -8.11
C PRO A 14 -6.90 -21.97 -7.20
N LYS A 15 -6.84 -21.37 -6.02
CA LYS A 15 -7.92 -21.38 -5.02
C LYS A 15 -8.67 -20.06 -5.08
N GLY A 16 -9.99 -20.11 -5.10
CA GLY A 16 -10.85 -18.94 -5.11
C GLY A 16 -11.01 -18.34 -3.71
N VAL A 17 -10.87 -17.03 -3.60
CA VAL A 17 -11.14 -16.24 -2.39
C VAL A 17 -12.34 -15.35 -2.67
N LEU A 18 -13.44 -15.64 -1.99
CA LEU A 18 -14.73 -14.99 -2.18
C LEU A 18 -14.87 -13.74 -1.29
N TYR A 19 -15.23 -12.62 -1.91
CA TYR A 19 -15.53 -11.36 -1.21
C TYR A 19 -17.04 -11.24 -1.09
N ILE A 20 -17.51 -11.06 0.15
CA ILE A 20 -18.90 -10.72 0.44
C ILE A 20 -19.00 -9.23 0.76
N HIS A 21 -20.19 -8.64 0.63
CA HIS A 21 -20.38 -7.22 0.87
C HIS A 21 -19.89 -6.78 2.26
N ARG A 22 -20.16 -7.59 3.30
CA ARG A 22 -19.70 -7.31 4.67
C ARG A 22 -18.18 -7.24 4.78
N SER A 23 -17.45 -8.23 4.25
CA SER A 23 -15.99 -8.28 4.36
C SER A 23 -15.34 -7.15 3.57
N ALA A 24 -15.83 -6.89 2.36
CA ALA A 24 -15.36 -5.78 1.53
C ALA A 24 -15.64 -4.41 2.15
N TYR A 25 -16.84 -4.20 2.71
CA TYR A 25 -17.21 -2.94 3.36
C TYR A 25 -16.32 -2.67 4.59
N LEU A 26 -16.16 -3.66 5.49
CA LEU A 26 -15.31 -3.52 6.66
C LEU A 26 -13.85 -3.26 6.26
N ALA A 27 -13.32 -4.02 5.30
CA ALA A 27 -11.96 -3.80 4.81
C ALA A 27 -11.76 -2.42 4.18
N ALA A 28 -12.73 -1.94 3.39
CA ALA A 28 -12.67 -0.62 2.79
C ALA A 28 -12.68 0.50 3.85
N MET A 29 -13.54 0.38 4.87
CA MET A 29 -13.58 1.34 5.98
C MET A 29 -12.31 1.28 6.83
N GLY A 30 -11.76 0.08 7.06
CA GLY A 30 -10.43 -0.08 7.65
C GLY A 30 -9.38 0.68 6.84
N ASN A 31 -9.31 0.46 5.53
CA ASN A 31 -8.39 1.18 4.66
C ASN A 31 -8.55 2.71 4.71
N VAL A 32 -9.77 3.24 4.87
CA VAL A 32 -9.97 4.69 5.04
C VAL A 32 -9.25 5.18 6.31
N VAL A 33 -9.33 4.43 7.41
CA VAL A 33 -8.65 4.77 8.67
C VAL A 33 -7.13 4.62 8.52
N GLU A 34 -6.67 3.50 7.96
CA GLU A 34 -5.24 3.15 7.98
C GLU A 34 -4.43 3.88 6.89
N SER A 35 -4.96 3.95 5.67
CA SER A 35 -4.29 4.63 4.55
C SER A 35 -4.50 6.14 4.55
N GLN A 36 -5.45 6.65 5.35
CA GLN A 36 -5.69 8.07 5.60
C GLN A 36 -5.93 8.93 4.32
N PRO A 37 -6.69 8.45 3.32
CA PRO A 37 -6.88 9.19 2.07
C PRO A 37 -7.68 10.49 2.27
N ASN A 38 -8.35 10.66 3.40
CA ASN A 38 -9.12 11.85 3.79
C ASN A 38 -8.32 12.92 4.54
N GLN A 39 -7.01 12.73 4.78
CA GLN A 39 -6.19 13.71 5.51
C GLN A 39 -5.55 14.80 4.63
N SER A 40 -5.55 14.61 3.30
CA SER A 40 -5.03 15.64 2.39
C SER A 40 -5.94 16.88 2.42
N PRO A 41 -5.40 18.11 2.33
CA PRO A 41 -6.22 19.32 2.20
C PRO A 41 -7.08 19.31 0.93
N ASN A 42 -6.68 18.54 -0.09
CA ASN A 42 -7.44 18.31 -1.31
C ASN A 42 -8.10 16.92 -1.29
N ARG A 43 -9.01 16.68 -2.23
CA ARG A 43 -9.53 15.31 -2.45
C ARG A 43 -8.38 14.36 -2.76
N CYS A 44 -8.48 13.14 -2.25
CA CYS A 44 -7.50 12.09 -2.53
C CYS A 44 -7.36 11.84 -4.04
N GLY A 45 -6.19 12.09 -4.61
CA GLY A 45 -5.79 11.51 -5.89
C GLY A 45 -5.06 10.19 -5.67
N TYR A 46 -5.64 9.07 -6.09
CA TYR A 46 -5.04 7.73 -5.98
C TYR A 46 -4.55 7.26 -7.35
N LEU A 47 -3.24 7.08 -7.49
CA LEU A 47 -2.61 6.61 -8.72
C LEU A 47 -2.51 5.08 -8.77
N TRP A 48 -3.17 4.48 -9.75
CA TRP A 48 -3.17 3.04 -9.98
C TRP A 48 -1.99 2.64 -10.84
N ILE A 49 -0.94 2.16 -10.16
CA ILE A 49 0.26 1.59 -10.78
C ILE A 49 0.17 0.06 -10.83
N LEU A 50 -0.43 -0.55 -9.80
CA LEU A 50 -0.67 -1.99 -9.73
C LEU A 50 -2.06 -2.34 -10.27
N PRO A 51 -2.26 -3.55 -10.81
CA PRO A 51 -3.56 -3.97 -11.32
C PRO A 51 -4.61 -4.07 -10.22
N MET A 52 -5.80 -3.48 -10.46
CA MET A 52 -6.93 -3.53 -9.53
C MET A 52 -7.40 -4.96 -9.21
N PHE A 53 -7.12 -5.94 -10.07
CA PHE A 53 -7.54 -7.33 -9.84
C PHE A 53 -6.71 -8.05 -8.75
N HIS A 54 -5.53 -7.53 -8.39
CA HIS A 54 -4.66 -8.18 -7.42
C HIS A 54 -5.16 -7.92 -5.99
N THR A 55 -5.60 -8.97 -5.28
CA THR A 55 -6.25 -8.90 -3.94
C THR A 55 -7.33 -7.81 -3.90
N ILE A 56 -8.06 -7.69 -5.02
CA ILE A 56 -8.98 -6.60 -5.42
C ILE A 56 -8.54 -5.24 -4.88
N GLY A 57 -7.36 -4.83 -5.36
CA GLY A 57 -6.71 -3.55 -5.11
C GLY A 57 -6.50 -3.23 -3.64
N TRP A 58 -6.39 -4.27 -2.80
CA TRP A 58 -6.36 -4.15 -1.35
C TRP A 58 -7.55 -3.39 -0.78
N THR A 59 -8.72 -3.49 -1.41
CA THR A 59 -9.96 -2.75 -1.10
C THR A 59 -9.90 -1.24 -1.30
N SER A 60 -8.80 -0.72 -1.85
CA SER A 60 -8.64 0.68 -2.25
C SER A 60 -9.69 1.16 -3.26
N PRO A 61 -10.21 0.36 -4.22
CA PRO A 61 -11.26 0.85 -5.12
C PRO A 61 -12.48 1.40 -4.36
N TRP A 62 -12.88 0.71 -3.30
CA TRP A 62 -14.02 1.11 -2.47
C TRP A 62 -13.65 2.18 -1.45
N ALA A 63 -12.49 2.07 -0.81
CA ALA A 63 -12.04 3.04 0.19
C ALA A 63 -11.87 4.45 -0.42
N ILE A 64 -11.23 4.55 -1.59
CA ILE A 64 -11.02 5.83 -2.28
C ILE A 64 -12.36 6.39 -2.78
N LYS A 65 -13.28 5.55 -3.25
CA LYS A 65 -14.62 6.01 -3.63
C LYS A 65 -15.41 6.51 -2.41
N ALA A 66 -15.30 5.86 -1.26
CA ALA A 66 -15.99 6.24 -0.03
C ALA A 66 -15.61 7.66 0.43
N VAL A 67 -14.34 8.05 0.27
CA VAL A 67 -13.85 9.40 0.57
C VAL A 67 -14.00 10.38 -0.61
N ARG A 68 -14.70 9.97 -1.68
CA ARG A 68 -14.93 10.78 -2.89
C ARG A 68 -13.62 11.20 -3.59
N GLY A 69 -12.61 10.34 -3.54
CA GLY A 69 -11.33 10.52 -4.21
C GLY A 69 -11.38 10.27 -5.73
N THR A 70 -10.33 10.71 -6.42
CA THR A 70 -10.11 10.55 -7.85
C THR A 70 -9.18 9.37 -8.10
N HIS A 71 -9.58 8.48 -9.02
CA HIS A 71 -8.77 7.35 -9.46
C HIS A 71 -8.01 7.74 -10.73
N TYR A 72 -6.69 7.76 -10.68
CA TYR A 72 -5.82 7.97 -11.84
C TYR A 72 -5.37 6.60 -12.34
N CYS A 73 -5.96 6.13 -13.42
CA CYS A 73 -5.78 4.76 -13.90
C CYS A 73 -4.77 4.66 -15.04
N LEU A 74 -3.71 3.89 -14.84
CA LEU A 74 -2.76 3.58 -15.90
C LEU A 74 -3.01 2.20 -16.50
N ARG A 75 -2.87 2.11 -17.82
CA ARG A 75 -2.97 0.83 -18.55
C ARG A 75 -1.75 -0.07 -18.34
N LYS A 76 -0.57 0.53 -18.16
CA LYS A 76 0.71 -0.16 -17.94
C LYS A 76 1.60 0.69 -17.05
N VAL A 77 2.58 0.05 -16.41
CA VAL A 77 3.63 0.77 -15.68
C VAL A 77 4.53 1.47 -16.69
N ASP A 78 4.63 2.79 -16.56
CA ASP A 78 5.43 3.67 -17.43
C ASP A 78 6.03 4.79 -16.58
N TYR A 79 7.32 4.68 -16.23
CA TYR A 79 7.96 5.55 -15.24
C TYR A 79 8.01 7.03 -15.62
N PRO A 80 8.36 7.42 -16.87
CA PRO A 80 8.23 8.80 -17.31
C PRO A 80 6.83 9.38 -17.12
N HIS A 81 5.80 8.60 -17.46
CA HIS A 81 4.41 9.04 -17.33
C HIS A 81 3.95 9.08 -15.86
N LEU A 82 4.39 8.13 -15.03
CA LEU A 82 4.19 8.17 -13.58
C LEU A 82 4.75 9.45 -12.95
N TRP A 83 6.00 9.79 -13.28
CA TRP A 83 6.63 11.02 -12.80
C TRP A 83 6.02 12.29 -13.38
N HIS A 84 5.45 12.23 -14.58
CA HIS A 84 4.62 13.32 -15.09
C HIS A 84 3.39 13.54 -14.19
N LEU A 85 2.59 12.49 -13.96
CA LEU A 85 1.38 12.57 -13.13
C LEU A 85 1.68 12.96 -11.67
N LEU A 86 2.74 12.41 -11.07
CA LEU A 86 3.14 12.78 -9.70
C LEU A 86 3.51 14.27 -9.56
N ARG A 87 3.92 14.92 -10.65
CA ARG A 87 4.28 16.35 -10.67
C ARG A 87 3.11 17.26 -11.04
N THR A 88 2.25 16.83 -11.97
CA THR A 88 1.22 17.69 -12.57
C THR A 88 -0.15 17.50 -11.94
N GLU A 89 -0.45 16.30 -11.44
CA GLU A 89 -1.75 15.96 -10.87
C GLU A 89 -1.71 15.99 -9.33
N PRO A 90 -2.86 16.22 -8.66
CA PRO A 90 -2.98 16.15 -7.20
C PRO A 90 -2.93 14.71 -6.67
N ILE A 91 -1.91 13.94 -7.06
CA ILE A 91 -1.67 12.60 -6.52
C ILE A 91 -1.25 12.71 -5.05
N THR A 92 -1.88 11.90 -4.22
CA THR A 92 -1.66 11.85 -2.77
C THR A 92 -1.28 10.45 -2.30
N HIS A 93 -1.76 9.42 -3.02
CA HIS A 93 -1.59 8.03 -2.65
C HIS A 93 -1.30 7.17 -3.88
N PHE A 94 -0.48 6.14 -3.70
CA PHE A 94 -0.46 4.98 -4.59
C PHE A 94 0.01 3.75 -3.82
N CYS A 95 -0.12 2.59 -4.46
CA CYS A 95 0.39 1.32 -3.95
C CYS A 95 1.34 0.70 -4.97
N ALA A 96 2.48 0.20 -4.51
CA ALA A 96 3.48 -0.42 -5.36
C ALA A 96 4.31 -1.47 -4.59
N ALA A 97 4.71 -2.55 -5.26
CA ALA A 97 5.64 -3.51 -4.69
C ALA A 97 7.06 -2.91 -4.61
N PRO A 98 7.94 -3.39 -3.72
CA PRO A 98 9.31 -2.90 -3.59
C PRO A 98 10.07 -2.79 -4.93
N ALA A 99 9.95 -3.79 -5.81
CA ALA A 99 10.62 -3.78 -7.10
C ALA A 99 10.18 -2.60 -8.00
N VAL A 100 8.89 -2.27 -8.01
CA VAL A 100 8.34 -1.13 -8.76
C VAL A 100 8.83 0.19 -8.17
N ASN A 101 8.86 0.31 -6.84
CA ASN A 101 9.38 1.51 -6.18
C ASN A 101 10.89 1.71 -6.41
N THR A 102 11.68 0.65 -6.41
CA THR A 102 13.11 0.70 -6.75
C THR A 102 13.32 1.26 -8.16
N LEU A 103 12.56 0.76 -9.13
CA LEU A 103 12.64 1.24 -10.52
C LEU A 103 12.10 2.66 -10.69
N LEU A 104 11.01 3.02 -10.00
CA LEU A 104 10.46 4.37 -9.99
C LEU A 104 11.49 5.38 -9.50
N ARG A 105 12.21 5.06 -8.42
CA ARG A 105 13.30 5.87 -7.88
C ARG A 105 14.49 5.99 -8.84
N CYS A 106 14.83 4.92 -9.55
CA CYS A 106 15.94 4.90 -10.52
C CYS A 106 15.61 5.58 -11.86
N ALA A 107 14.35 5.99 -12.08
CA ALA A 107 13.95 6.66 -13.32
C ALA A 107 14.68 7.98 -13.51
N LYS A 108 14.95 8.36 -14.77
CA LYS A 108 15.66 9.62 -15.09
C LYS A 108 14.86 10.85 -14.67
N GLU A 109 13.55 10.72 -14.62
CA GLU A 109 12.59 11.76 -14.25
C GLU A 109 12.44 11.92 -12.72
N ALA A 110 13.11 11.06 -11.94
CA ALA A 110 13.00 11.07 -10.49
C ALA A 110 13.50 12.38 -9.90
N VAL A 111 12.61 13.04 -9.16
CA VAL A 111 12.85 14.32 -8.52
C VAL A 111 12.11 14.35 -7.19
N GLN A 112 12.61 15.09 -6.22
CA GLN A 112 11.87 15.33 -4.99
C GLN A 112 10.57 16.07 -5.29
N LEU A 113 9.44 15.47 -4.93
CA LEU A 113 8.12 16.05 -5.16
C LEU A 113 7.89 17.24 -4.22
N ALA A 114 7.21 18.27 -4.73
CA ALA A 114 6.84 19.45 -3.94
C ALA A 114 5.85 19.13 -2.80
N ARG A 115 5.14 18.00 -2.90
CA ARG A 115 4.14 17.54 -1.94
C ARG A 115 4.45 16.11 -1.51
N PRO A 116 4.21 15.75 -0.25
CA PRO A 116 4.37 14.37 0.19
C PRO A 116 3.31 13.47 -0.46
N VAL A 117 3.74 12.32 -0.97
CA VAL A 117 2.85 11.26 -1.49
C VAL A 117 2.99 10.04 -0.61
N ARG A 118 1.89 9.53 -0.07
CA ARG A 118 1.89 8.33 0.79
C ARG A 118 1.88 7.08 -0.07
N VAL A 119 2.83 6.19 0.15
CA VAL A 119 3.03 5.00 -0.70
C VAL A 119 2.81 3.73 0.10
N THR A 120 1.75 2.99 -0.21
CA THR A 120 1.59 1.66 0.37
C THR A 120 2.56 0.69 -0.32
N VAL A 121 3.44 0.08 0.47
CA VAL A 121 4.43 -0.91 -0.01
C VAL A 121 4.08 -2.28 0.53
N LEU A 122 3.93 -3.26 -0.37
CA LEU A 122 3.46 -4.61 -0.01
C LEU A 122 3.93 -5.68 -1.01
N ALA A 123 3.44 -6.91 -0.84
CA ALA A 123 3.74 -8.12 -1.61
C ALA A 123 5.11 -8.76 -1.36
N SER A 124 6.15 -7.97 -1.10
CA SER A 124 7.46 -8.48 -0.68
C SER A 124 8.07 -7.55 0.39
N PRO A 125 8.99 -8.06 1.23
CA PRO A 125 9.62 -7.25 2.26
C PRO A 125 10.47 -6.13 1.62
N PRO A 126 10.25 -4.86 1.99
CA PRO A 126 11.10 -3.75 1.57
C PRO A 126 12.41 -3.72 2.39
N SER A 127 13.44 -3.07 1.85
CA SER A 127 14.65 -2.74 2.61
C SER A 127 14.52 -1.36 3.27
N ALA A 128 15.17 -1.17 4.42
CA ALA A 128 15.26 0.14 5.07
C ALA A 128 15.87 1.21 4.15
N VAL A 129 16.86 0.83 3.34
CA VAL A 129 17.50 1.69 2.35
C VAL A 129 16.51 2.17 1.29
N LEU A 130 15.62 1.31 0.81
CA LEU A 130 14.58 1.72 -0.13
C LEU A 130 13.67 2.77 0.49
N PHE A 131 13.29 2.60 1.77
CA PHE A 131 12.40 3.54 2.45
C PHE A 131 13.04 4.91 2.67
N GLU A 132 14.30 4.94 3.06
CA GLU A 132 15.08 6.17 3.17
C GLU A 132 15.13 6.91 1.83
N GLN A 133 15.48 6.19 0.77
CA GLN A 133 15.58 6.76 -0.57
C GLN A 133 14.24 7.27 -1.12
N MET A 134 13.14 6.57 -0.85
CA MET A 134 11.79 7.04 -1.20
C MET A 134 11.46 8.34 -0.45
N THR A 135 11.79 8.39 0.84
CA THR A 135 11.53 9.56 1.69
C THR A 135 12.27 10.80 1.17
N CYS A 136 13.50 10.65 0.66
CA CYS A 136 14.24 11.74 0.00
C CYS A 136 13.52 12.31 -1.24
N LEU A 137 12.68 11.51 -1.91
CA LEU A 137 11.87 11.95 -3.04
C LEU A 137 10.50 12.51 -2.62
N ASN A 138 10.25 12.65 -1.32
CA ASN A 138 8.95 12.98 -0.72
C ASN A 138 7.87 11.90 -0.98
N LEU A 139 8.31 10.67 -1.26
CA LEU A 139 7.47 9.48 -1.27
C LEU A 139 7.55 8.86 0.12
N HIS A 140 6.45 8.87 0.88
CA HIS A 140 6.41 8.41 2.26
C HIS A 140 5.89 6.97 2.32
N PRO A 141 6.76 5.96 2.38
CA PRO A 141 6.36 4.57 2.33
C PRO A 141 5.71 4.13 3.65
N VAL A 142 4.71 3.25 3.53
CA VAL A 142 4.14 2.50 4.64
C VAL A 142 4.11 1.03 4.27
N HIS A 143 4.81 0.20 5.04
CA HIS A 143 4.83 -1.22 4.81
C HIS A 143 3.51 -1.85 5.28
N VAL A 144 2.95 -2.67 4.40
CA VAL A 144 1.71 -3.39 4.62
C VAL A 144 1.90 -4.86 4.28
N TYR A 145 1.41 -5.72 5.15
CA TYR A 145 1.39 -7.17 4.95
C TYR A 145 -0.03 -7.69 4.84
N GLY A 146 -0.25 -8.61 3.90
CA GLY A 146 -1.53 -9.25 3.67
C GLY A 146 -1.41 -10.35 2.64
N LEU A 147 -2.46 -11.16 2.52
CA LEU A 147 -2.55 -12.23 1.55
C LEU A 147 -3.85 -12.11 0.77
N THR A 148 -3.92 -12.80 -0.38
CA THR A 148 -5.18 -12.86 -1.13
C THR A 148 -6.27 -13.50 -0.28
N GLU A 149 -5.90 -14.54 0.46
CA GLU A 149 -6.70 -15.34 1.38
C GLU A 149 -7.28 -14.52 2.55
N THR A 150 -6.62 -13.42 2.91
CA THR A 150 -7.08 -12.53 3.98
C THR A 150 -7.90 -11.36 3.44
N TYR A 151 -8.15 -11.28 2.13
CA TYR A 151 -8.96 -10.29 1.40
C TYR A 151 -8.61 -8.80 1.62
N ARG A 152 -7.64 -8.52 2.49
CA ARG A 152 -7.22 -7.20 2.96
C ARG A 152 -5.84 -7.29 3.61
N PRO A 153 -5.20 -6.15 3.90
CA PRO A 153 -4.11 -6.09 4.85
C PRO A 153 -4.45 -6.75 6.19
N VAL A 154 -3.48 -7.45 6.77
CA VAL A 154 -3.53 -7.95 8.15
C VAL A 154 -2.55 -7.22 9.05
N GLY A 155 -1.44 -6.73 8.50
CA GLY A 155 -0.43 -5.94 9.19
C GLY A 155 -0.20 -4.62 8.49
N MET A 156 -0.09 -3.54 9.25
CA MET A 156 0.33 -2.23 8.76
C MET A 156 1.30 -1.59 9.74
N GLU A 157 2.38 -1.03 9.22
CA GLU A 157 3.37 -0.35 10.04
C GLU A 157 2.87 1.05 10.41
N TYR A 158 2.84 1.32 11.72
CA TYR A 158 2.48 2.64 12.25
C TYR A 158 3.74 3.39 12.67
N HIS A 159 3.90 4.60 12.16
CA HIS A 159 4.95 5.48 12.61
C HIS A 159 4.62 5.99 14.02
N LEU A 160 5.43 5.59 15.01
CA LEU A 160 5.25 6.00 16.39
C LEU A 160 5.95 7.34 16.68
N PRO A 161 5.35 8.24 17.50
CA PRO A 161 5.92 9.55 17.79
C PRO A 161 7.35 9.52 18.32
N GLU A 162 7.70 8.52 19.14
CA GLU A 162 9.04 8.32 19.70
C GLU A 162 10.10 8.02 18.64
N TRP A 163 9.71 7.68 17.40
CA TRP A 163 10.67 7.45 16.32
C TRP A 163 11.10 8.75 15.62
N ASN A 164 10.45 9.87 15.90
CA ASN A 164 10.84 11.18 15.35
C ASN A 164 12.22 11.63 15.81
N THR A 165 12.68 11.16 16.96
CA THR A 165 13.99 11.49 17.52
C THR A 165 15.07 10.49 17.14
N LEU A 166 14.74 9.42 16.40
CA LEU A 166 15.70 8.39 16.00
C LEU A 166 16.49 8.83 14.75
N PRO A 167 17.74 8.35 14.60
CA PRO A 167 18.47 8.46 13.35
C PRO A 167 17.67 7.87 12.18
N THR A 168 17.76 8.48 11.00
CA THR A 168 16.99 8.09 9.80
C THR A 168 17.10 6.59 9.49
N ALA A 169 18.31 6.03 9.55
CA ALA A 169 18.55 4.62 9.28
C ALA A 169 17.82 3.68 10.27
N GLU A 170 17.82 4.02 11.56
CA GLU A 170 17.11 3.27 12.60
C GLU A 170 15.60 3.39 12.44
N LYS A 171 15.11 4.60 12.15
CA LYS A 171 13.70 4.86 11.85
C LYS A 171 13.23 4.04 10.65
N CYS A 172 13.99 4.03 9.55
CA CYS A 172 13.66 3.25 8.35
C CYS A 172 13.71 1.74 8.62
N THR A 173 14.62 1.28 9.48
CA THR A 173 14.69 -0.12 9.91
C THR A 173 13.44 -0.54 10.68
N LYS A 174 12.88 0.34 11.53
CA LYS A 174 11.60 0.10 12.19
C LYS A 174 10.45 0.12 11.18
N LEU A 175 10.40 1.14 10.32
CA LEU A 175 9.34 1.29 9.31
C LEU A 175 9.30 0.13 8.28
N ALA A 176 10.42 -0.56 8.05
CA ALA A 176 10.47 -1.70 7.14
C ALA A 176 9.84 -2.98 7.70
N ARG A 177 9.38 -3.00 8.96
CA ARG A 177 8.70 -4.16 9.57
C ARG A 177 7.28 -4.32 9.04
N GLN A 178 6.72 -5.52 9.14
CA GLN A 178 5.36 -5.85 8.65
C GLN A 178 4.23 -5.19 9.46
N GLY A 179 4.57 -4.54 10.57
CA GLY A 179 3.64 -3.76 11.37
C GLY A 179 2.74 -4.54 12.30
N HIS A 180 1.70 -3.82 12.71
CA HIS A 180 0.74 -4.22 13.73
C HIS A 180 -0.59 -4.61 13.10
N GLY A 181 -1.44 -5.31 13.84
CA GLY A 181 -2.78 -5.66 13.39
C GLY A 181 -3.58 -4.41 12.97
N VAL A 182 -4.26 -4.50 11.83
CA VAL A 182 -5.18 -3.45 11.37
C VAL A 182 -6.46 -3.43 12.19
N ILE A 183 -7.13 -2.28 12.27
CA ILE A 183 -8.32 -2.03 13.11
C ILE A 183 -9.49 -2.99 12.84
N THR A 184 -9.68 -3.40 11.59
CA THR A 184 -10.72 -4.36 11.18
C THR A 184 -10.22 -5.82 11.20
N GLY A 185 -9.03 -6.04 11.76
CA GLY A 185 -8.33 -7.31 11.85
C GLY A 185 -8.71 -8.13 13.08
N LEU A 186 -8.55 -9.45 12.96
CA LEU A 186 -8.45 -10.31 14.14
C LEU A 186 -7.01 -10.28 14.65
N PRO A 187 -6.77 -10.61 15.92
CA PRO A 187 -5.41 -10.69 16.47
C PRO A 187 -4.53 -11.66 15.67
N VAL A 188 -3.33 -11.19 15.30
CA VAL A 188 -2.31 -12.01 14.65
C VAL A 188 -1.43 -12.63 15.74
N ARG A 189 -1.10 -13.92 15.60
CA ARG A 189 -0.22 -14.64 16.52
C ARG A 189 0.79 -15.46 15.75
N VAL A 190 2.03 -15.52 16.26
CA VAL A 190 3.05 -16.46 15.81
C VAL A 190 3.00 -17.67 16.73
N ILE A 191 2.76 -18.85 16.17
CA ILE A 191 2.58 -20.09 16.92
C ILE A 191 3.66 -21.08 16.49
N LYS A 192 4.39 -21.66 17.46
CA LYS A 192 5.27 -22.80 17.20
C LYS A 192 4.40 -24.06 17.09
N PRO A 193 4.47 -24.84 15.99
CA PRO A 193 3.75 -26.09 15.90
C PRO A 193 4.19 -27.03 17.03
N VAL A 194 3.23 -27.71 17.67
CA VAL A 194 3.53 -28.83 18.56
C VAL A 194 3.79 -30.02 17.65
N SER A 195 5.00 -30.57 17.72
CA SER A 195 5.40 -31.82 17.04
C SER A 195 4.66 -33.01 17.63
#